data_AF-A0A2V6LC60-F1
#
_entry.id   AF-A0A2V6LC60-F1
#
_cell.length_a   1.000
_cell.length_b   1.000
_cell.length_c   1.000
_cell.angle_alpha   90.00
_cell.angle_beta   90.00
_cell.angle_gamma   90.00
#
_symmetry.space_group_name_H-M   'P 1'
#
loop_
_entity.id
_entity.type
_entity.pdbx_description
1 polymer ?
#
loop_
_entity_poly.entity_id
_entity_poly.type
_entity_poly.pdbx_seq_one_letter_code
_entity_poly.pdbx_strand_id
1 'polypeptide(L)'
;MRFHVAREGAVMGEFEEQIFRNKVFSGEIRPNDFYWIAGFSDWRPVSEFRVARKTEPILLDTGSAVPPAIRKGRQRSAPAIALICICALVLLMGVAMLAGKSKPGRVPQHARVEAKAAIARGQLRIGMTANQCIRMLGQPARIERISGSENEQWTYKAQEGPVILHFESGVLRSF
;
A
#
# COMPACT_ATOMS: atom_id res chain seq x y z
N MET A 1 -26.91 -4.70 22.48
CA MET A 1 -25.58 -5.35 22.36
C MET A 1 -24.55 -4.45 23.03
N ARG A 2 -23.60 -5.01 23.79
CA ARG A 2 -22.62 -4.23 24.56
C ARG A 2 -21.22 -4.42 23.99
N PHE A 3 -20.52 -3.31 23.78
CA PHE A 3 -19.20 -3.21 23.18
C PHE A 3 -18.20 -2.93 24.28
N HIS A 4 -17.31 -3.89 24.51
CA HIS A 4 -16.14 -3.69 25.36
C HIS A 4 -15.06 -3.04 24.53
N VAL A 5 -14.42 -2.00 25.05
CA VAL A 5 -13.38 -1.25 24.35
C VAL A 5 -12.10 -1.33 25.14
N ALA A 6 -10.99 -1.52 24.45
CA ALA A 6 -9.68 -1.57 25.05
C ALA A 6 -8.64 -0.79 24.25
N ARG A 7 -7.70 -0.20 24.98
CA ARG A 7 -6.55 0.53 24.44
C ARG A 7 -5.31 0.11 25.19
N GLU A 8 -4.23 -0.15 24.46
CA GLU A 8 -2.91 -0.49 25.03
C GLU A 8 -2.95 -1.65 26.06
N GLY A 9 -3.86 -2.61 25.86
CA GLY A 9 -3.98 -3.78 26.74
C GLY A 9 -4.83 -3.58 27.99
N ALA A 10 -5.45 -2.41 28.17
CA ALA A 10 -6.40 -2.14 29.25
C ALA A 10 -7.82 -1.96 28.70
N VAL A 11 -8.80 -2.60 29.34
CA VAL A 11 -10.22 -2.38 29.04
C VAL A 11 -10.60 -0.99 29.54
N MET A 12 -10.96 -0.10 28.62
CA MET A 12 -11.35 1.27 28.91
C MET A 12 -12.78 1.36 29.44
N GLY A 13 -13.64 0.44 29.03
CA GLY A 13 -15.03 0.41 29.46
C GLY A 13 -15.92 -0.44 28.57
N GLU A 14 -17.18 -0.49 28.95
CA GLU A 14 -18.26 -1.14 28.22
C GLU A 14 -19.29 -0.08 27.82
N PHE A 15 -19.69 -0.09 26.56
CA PHE A 15 -20.61 0.90 26.00
C PHE A 15 -21.74 0.20 25.27
N GLU A 16 -22.92 0.80 25.30
CA GLU A 16 -23.99 0.42 24.36
C GLU A 16 -23.59 0.78 22.93
N GLU A 17 -24.12 0.06 21.96
CA GLU A 17 -23.77 0.24 20.54
C GLU A 17 -23.88 1.70 20.06
N GLN A 18 -24.96 2.40 20.43
CA GLN A 18 -25.15 3.79 20.03
C GLN A 18 -24.07 4.72 20.63
N ILE A 19 -23.72 4.50 21.90
CA ILE A 19 -22.67 5.27 22.59
C ILE A 19 -21.31 4.95 21.97
N PHE A 20 -21.02 3.67 21.72
CA PHE A 20 -19.81 3.22 21.05
C PHE A 20 -19.65 3.88 19.68
N ARG A 21 -20.70 3.85 18.85
CA ARG A 21 -20.71 4.49 17.52
C ARG A 21 -20.47 6.00 17.61
N ASN A 22 -21.13 6.67 18.55
CA ASN A 22 -20.94 8.11 18.78
C ASN A 22 -19.49 8.42 19.19
N LYS A 23 -18.89 7.59 20.03
CA LYS A 23 -17.49 7.74 20.50
C LYS A 23 -16.46 7.43 19.42
N VAL A 24 -16.75 6.50 18.51
CA VAL A 24 -15.94 6.26 17.31
C VAL A 24 -16.03 7.46 16.36
N PHE A 25 -17.25 7.98 16.15
CA PHE A 25 -17.46 9.13 15.28
C PHE A 25 -16.86 10.43 15.83
N SER A 26 -16.92 10.64 17.15
CA SER A 26 -16.28 11.78 17.82
C SER A 26 -14.75 11.66 17.89
N GLY A 27 -14.18 10.49 17.57
CA GLY A 27 -12.74 10.22 17.63
C GLY A 27 -12.20 9.93 19.05
N GLU A 28 -13.07 9.83 20.06
CA GLU A 28 -12.69 9.43 21.41
C GLU A 28 -12.15 7.99 21.43
N ILE A 29 -12.83 7.10 20.69
CA ILE A 29 -12.35 5.76 20.36
C ILE A 29 -11.60 5.85 19.02
N ARG A 30 -10.34 5.44 19.03
CA ARG A 30 -9.42 5.52 17.89
C ARG A 30 -9.56 4.29 17.00
N PRO A 31 -9.25 4.38 15.70
CA PRO A 31 -9.23 3.22 14.79
C PRO A 31 -8.28 2.10 15.23
N ASN A 32 -7.22 2.43 15.98
CA ASN A 32 -6.25 1.48 16.50
C ASN A 32 -6.64 0.87 17.87
N ASP A 33 -7.75 1.30 18.44
CA ASP A 33 -8.29 0.64 19.64
C ASP A 33 -8.91 -0.70 19.26
N PHE A 34 -9.18 -1.51 20.27
CA PHE A 34 -9.83 -2.79 20.11
C PHE A 34 -11.24 -2.75 20.69
N TYR A 35 -12.16 -3.43 20.04
CA TYR A 35 -13.49 -3.70 20.55
C TYR A 35 -13.77 -5.20 20.59
N TRP A 36 -14.61 -5.61 21.53
CA TRP A 36 -15.11 -6.97 21.65
C TRP A 36 -16.59 -6.94 22.00
N ILE A 37 -17.32 -7.92 21.48
CA ILE A 37 -18.75 -8.12 21.70
C ILE A 37 -18.96 -9.59 22.02
N ALA A 38 -19.99 -9.90 22.80
CA ALA A 38 -20.37 -11.28 23.08
C ALA A 38 -20.55 -12.07 21.76
N GLY A 39 -19.90 -13.23 21.67
CA GLY A 39 -19.85 -14.07 20.45
C GLY A 39 -18.57 -13.95 19.63
N PHE A 40 -17.67 -13.01 19.94
CA PHE A 40 -16.33 -12.98 19.34
C PHE A 40 -15.35 -13.87 20.09
N SER A 41 -14.53 -14.61 19.35
CA SER A 41 -13.45 -15.43 19.93
C SER A 41 -12.28 -14.59 20.44
N ASP A 42 -12.07 -13.40 19.89
CA ASP A 42 -10.98 -12.48 20.27
C ASP A 42 -11.34 -11.02 19.98
N TRP A 43 -10.55 -10.09 20.52
CA TRP A 43 -10.66 -8.65 20.30
C TRP A 43 -10.40 -8.28 18.84
N ARG A 44 -11.22 -7.37 18.29
CA ARG A 44 -11.06 -6.87 16.91
C ARG A 44 -10.70 -5.39 16.91
N PRO A 45 -9.90 -4.90 15.95
CA PRO A 45 -9.59 -3.48 15.87
C PRO A 45 -10.82 -2.66 15.47
N VAL A 46 -10.96 -1.46 16.01
CA VAL A 46 -12.08 -0.55 15.71
C VAL A 46 -12.07 -0.12 14.24
N SER A 47 -10.93 -0.12 13.56
CA SER A 47 -10.85 0.07 12.11
C SER A 47 -11.62 -0.99 11.30
N GLU A 48 -11.81 -2.19 11.83
CA GLU A 48 -12.64 -3.24 11.23
C GLU A 48 -14.13 -3.06 11.54
N PHE A 49 -14.48 -2.13 12.44
CA PHE A 49 -15.87 -1.75 12.68
C PHE A 49 -16.41 -0.96 11.49
N ARG A 50 -16.75 -1.69 10.42
CA ARG A 50 -17.49 -1.15 9.28
C ARG A 50 -18.92 -0.98 9.72
N VAL A 51 -19.45 0.24 9.57
CA VAL A 51 -20.87 0.57 9.78
C VAL A 51 -21.71 -0.35 8.91
N ALA A 52 -22.14 -1.48 9.48
CA ALA A 52 -22.97 -2.47 8.80
C ALA A 52 -24.36 -1.86 8.59
N ARG A 53 -24.58 -1.25 7.43
CA ARG A 53 -25.91 -1.31 6.83
C ARG A 53 -26.15 -2.77 6.49
N LYS A 54 -27.29 -3.29 6.95
CA LYS A 54 -27.92 -4.57 6.62
C LYS A 54 -27.26 -5.84 7.18
N THR A 55 -27.84 -6.27 8.31
CA THR A 55 -28.43 -7.60 8.54
C THR A 55 -27.63 -8.81 8.05
N GLU A 56 -26.88 -9.40 8.97
CA GLU A 56 -26.77 -10.86 9.10
C GLU A 56 -26.90 -11.19 10.59
N PRO A 57 -27.87 -12.03 11.00
CA PRO A 57 -28.01 -12.42 12.40
C PRO A 57 -26.79 -13.26 12.78
N ILE A 58 -25.95 -12.71 13.65
CA ILE A 58 -24.85 -13.43 14.28
C ILE A 58 -25.47 -14.56 15.09
N LEU A 59 -25.18 -15.81 14.71
CA LEU A 59 -25.58 -16.98 15.47
C LEU A 59 -24.97 -16.89 16.88
N LEU A 60 -25.84 -16.64 17.86
CA LEU A 60 -25.49 -16.58 19.28
C LEU A 60 -25.21 -18.00 19.78
N ASP A 61 -23.95 -18.42 19.73
CA ASP A 61 -23.52 -19.53 20.57
C ASP A 61 -23.31 -19.01 22.00
N THR A 62 -24.07 -19.59 22.93
CA THR A 62 -24.17 -19.14 24.32
C THR A 62 -22.96 -19.65 25.10
N GLY A 63 -21.83 -18.97 24.91
CA GLY A 63 -20.56 -19.34 25.54
C GLY A 63 -19.79 -18.12 26.01
N SER A 64 -19.85 -17.85 27.31
CA SER A 64 -19.04 -16.89 28.09
C SER A 64 -19.34 -15.39 27.86
N ALA A 65 -20.03 -14.81 28.84
CA ALA A 65 -20.39 -13.39 28.93
C ALA A 65 -19.24 -12.46 29.37
N VAL A 66 -17.98 -12.89 29.23
CA VAL A 66 -16.81 -12.15 29.72
C VAL A 66 -15.77 -12.06 28.61
N PRO A 67 -15.25 -10.86 28.28
CA PRO A 67 -14.21 -10.71 27.27
C PRO A 67 -12.95 -11.49 27.66
N PRO A 68 -12.25 -12.14 26.71
CA PRO A 68 -11.01 -12.83 26.99
C PRO A 68 -9.96 -11.83 27.50
N ALA A 69 -9.09 -12.27 28.42
CA ALA A 69 -7.95 -11.47 28.87
C ALA A 69 -7.14 -11.00 27.66
N ILE A 70 -6.92 -9.69 27.54
CA ILE A 70 -6.16 -9.12 26.43
C ILE A 70 -4.74 -9.67 26.51
N ARG A 71 -4.47 -10.65 25.65
CA ARG A 71 -3.10 -11.13 25.45
C ARG A 71 -2.37 -9.93 24.87
N LYS A 72 -1.35 -9.43 25.58
CA LYS A 72 -0.35 -8.53 25.02
C LYS A 72 0.27 -9.27 23.85
N GLY A 73 -0.36 -9.20 22.68
CA GLY A 73 0.12 -9.74 21.43
C GLY A 73 1.40 -8.99 21.16
N ARG A 74 2.51 -9.58 21.63
CA ARG A 74 3.89 -9.14 21.55
C ARG A 74 4.01 -7.80 20.83
N GLN A 75 3.69 -6.73 21.56
CA GLN A 75 4.12 -5.40 21.20
C GLN A 75 5.63 -5.53 21.31
N ARG A 76 6.31 -5.84 20.19
CA ARG A 76 7.76 -6.00 20.14
C ARG A 76 8.29 -4.68 20.65
N SER A 77 8.73 -4.68 21.90
CA SER A 77 9.30 -3.54 22.56
C SER A 77 10.42 -3.05 21.64
N ALA A 78 10.31 -1.77 21.27
CA ALA A 78 11.23 -1.05 20.40
C ALA A 78 12.74 -1.40 20.56
N PRO A 79 13.29 -1.73 21.75
CA PRO A 79 14.70 -2.12 21.86
C PRO A 79 15.08 -3.42 21.13
N ALA A 80 14.20 -4.41 21.00
CA ALA A 80 14.54 -5.67 20.33
C ALA A 80 14.57 -5.55 18.80
N ILE A 81 13.71 -4.67 18.23
CA ILE A 81 13.73 -4.35 16.80
C ILE A 81 14.98 -3.52 16.47
N ALA A 82 15.35 -2.57 17.34
CA ALA A 82 16.55 -1.75 17.15
C ALA A 82 17.84 -2.59 17.12
N LEU A 83 18.00 -3.56 18.04
CA LEU A 83 19.15 -4.48 18.04
C LEU A 83 19.20 -5.37 16.80
N ILE A 84 18.07 -5.89 16.33
CA ILE A 84 18.00 -6.67 15.08
C ILE A 84 18.34 -5.79 13.88
N CYS A 85 17.85 -4.55 13.82
CA CYS A 85 18.16 -3.60 12.76
C CYS A 85 19.63 -3.19 12.75
N ILE A 86 20.24 -2.96 13.92
CA ILE A 86 21.66 -2.60 14.03
C ILE A 86 22.54 -3.79 13.59
N CYS A 87 22.24 -5.01 14.03
CA CYS A 87 22.96 -6.21 13.57
C CYS A 87 22.78 -6.44 12.05
N ALA A 88 21.58 -6.24 11.51
CA ALA A 88 21.32 -6.34 10.07
C ALA A 88 22.08 -5.27 9.26
N LEU A 89 22.16 -4.03 9.76
CA LEU A 89 22.89 -2.94 9.11
C LEU A 89 24.40 -3.18 9.11
N VAL A 90 24.97 -3.70 10.20
CA VAL A 90 26.40 -4.04 10.28
C VAL A 90 26.75 -5.18 9.32
N LEU A 91 25.88 -6.19 9.19
CA LEU A 91 26.05 -7.26 8.20
C LEU A 91 25.92 -6.76 6.75
N LEU A 92 24.96 -5.86 6.47
CA LEU A 92 24.80 -5.26 5.14
C LEU A 92 26.02 -4.40 4.74
N MET A 93 26.57 -3.62 5.67
CA MET A 93 27.77 -2.82 5.43
C MET A 93 29.04 -3.68 5.26
N GLY A 94 29.15 -4.79 6.01
CA GLY A 94 30.26 -5.73 5.89
C GLY A 94 30.29 -6.47 4.55
N VAL A 95 29.13 -6.80 3.96
CA VAL A 95 29.03 -7.43 2.63
C VAL A 95 29.26 -6.42 1.50
N ALA A 96 28.91 -5.15 1.70
CA ALA A 96 29.06 -4.10 0.69
C ALA A 96 30.53 -3.71 0.40
N MET A 97 31.47 -3.91 1.34
CA MET A 97 32.88 -3.58 1.13
C MET A 97 33.71 -4.70 0.46
N LEU A 98 33.15 -5.90 0.26
CA LEU A 98 33.82 -7.03 -0.39
C LEU A 98 33.25 -7.40 -1.77
N ALA A 99 32.07 -6.89 -2.13
CA ALA A 99 31.47 -7.12 -3.44
C ALA A 99 31.70 -5.91 -4.36
N GLY A 100 32.88 -5.89 -4.97
CA GLY A 100 33.17 -4.99 -6.08
C GLY A 100 32.12 -5.06 -7.19
N LYS A 101 31.96 -3.93 -7.87
CA LYS A 101 31.46 -3.78 -9.25
C LYS A 101 30.61 -4.96 -9.77
N SER A 102 29.29 -4.89 -9.62
CA SER A 102 28.41 -5.71 -10.45
C SER A 102 27.17 -4.94 -10.91
N LYS A 103 26.93 -5.07 -12.22
CA LYS A 103 26.00 -4.35 -13.09
C LYS A 103 24.54 -4.43 -12.61
N PRO A 104 23.68 -3.44 -12.93
CA PRO A 104 22.26 -3.57 -12.63
C PRO A 104 21.65 -4.68 -13.49
N GLY A 105 20.94 -5.57 -12.79
CA GLY A 105 20.38 -6.81 -13.31
C GLY A 105 19.37 -6.62 -14.45
N ARG A 106 19.60 -7.42 -15.49
CA ARG A 106 18.74 -7.70 -16.63
C ARG A 106 17.50 -8.49 -16.17
N VAL A 107 16.31 -7.95 -16.44
CA VAL A 107 15.04 -8.71 -16.43
C VAL A 107 14.84 -9.30 -17.82
N PRO A 108 14.73 -10.63 -18.01
CA PRO A 108 14.31 -11.25 -19.28
C PRO A 108 12.78 -11.49 -19.26
N GLN A 109 12.01 -11.54 -20.35
CA GLN A 109 12.20 -11.25 -21.77
C GLN A 109 10.80 -11.41 -22.41
N HIS A 110 10.15 -10.31 -22.74
CA HIS A 110 9.54 -10.15 -24.06
C HIS A 110 10.12 -8.84 -24.55
N ALA A 111 10.76 -8.84 -25.72
CA ALA A 111 11.60 -7.74 -26.19
C ALA A 111 10.81 -6.42 -26.27
N ARG A 112 10.76 -5.70 -25.16
CA ARG A 112 10.28 -4.32 -25.09
C ARG A 112 11.29 -3.52 -25.89
N VAL A 113 10.81 -2.95 -26.98
CA VAL A 113 11.63 -2.11 -27.84
C VAL A 113 12.09 -0.91 -27.01
N GLU A 114 13.41 -0.67 -26.93
CA GLU A 114 13.90 0.58 -26.37
C GLU A 114 13.26 1.74 -27.15
N ALA A 115 12.68 2.73 -26.46
CA ALA A 115 11.96 3.84 -27.11
C ALA A 115 12.78 4.52 -28.22
N LYS A 116 14.09 4.65 -28.01
CA LYS A 116 15.03 5.19 -29.00
C LYS A 116 15.13 4.31 -30.26
N ALA A 117 15.15 2.99 -30.09
CA ALA A 117 15.15 2.05 -31.21
C ALA A 117 13.81 2.03 -31.96
N ALA A 118 12.67 2.19 -31.28
CA ALA A 118 11.36 2.33 -31.93
C ALA A 118 11.31 3.60 -32.80
N ILE A 119 11.86 4.70 -32.30
CA ILE A 119 11.98 5.96 -33.06
C ILE A 119 12.89 5.77 -34.28
N ALA A 120 14.09 5.22 -34.07
CA ALA A 120 15.06 4.99 -35.14
C ALA A 120 14.54 4.06 -36.24
N ARG A 121 13.70 3.08 -35.89
CA ARG A 121 13.05 2.16 -36.84
C ARG A 121 11.75 2.69 -37.44
N GLY A 122 11.33 3.92 -37.11
CA GLY A 122 10.06 4.50 -37.59
C GLY A 122 8.80 3.77 -37.10
N GLN A 123 8.93 2.99 -36.02
CA GLN A 123 7.84 2.25 -35.39
C GLN A 123 7.01 3.16 -34.49
N LEU A 124 7.62 4.14 -33.83
CA LEU A 124 6.91 5.17 -33.07
C LEU A 124 6.53 6.33 -34.00
N ARG A 125 5.24 6.70 -34.01
CA ARG A 125 4.72 7.74 -34.91
C ARG A 125 3.80 8.72 -34.18
N ILE A 126 3.85 9.99 -34.58
CA ILE A 126 2.89 11.01 -34.15
C ILE A 126 1.47 10.52 -34.51
N GLY A 127 0.53 10.70 -33.59
CA GLY A 127 -0.85 10.21 -33.71
C GLY A 127 -1.10 8.86 -33.03
N MET A 128 -0.07 8.16 -32.56
CA MET A 128 -0.27 6.93 -31.78
C MET A 128 -0.93 7.21 -30.43
N THR A 129 -1.89 6.38 -30.05
CA THR A 129 -2.51 6.45 -28.72
C THR A 129 -1.54 6.02 -27.63
N ALA A 130 -1.71 6.56 -26.42
CA ALA A 130 -1.02 6.14 -25.21
C ALA A 130 -0.99 4.61 -25.04
N ASN A 131 -2.11 3.94 -25.29
CA ASN A 131 -2.21 2.48 -25.23
C ASN A 131 -1.37 1.74 -26.29
N GLN A 132 -1.26 2.28 -27.51
CA GLN A 132 -0.36 1.72 -28.53
C GLN A 132 1.10 1.86 -28.11
N CYS A 133 1.47 3.02 -27.55
CA CYS A 133 2.81 3.27 -27.04
C CYS A 133 3.15 2.31 -25.88
N ILE A 134 2.25 2.11 -24.89
CA ILE A 134 2.46 1.17 -23.78
C ILE A 134 2.63 -0.27 -24.29
N ARG A 135 1.81 -0.70 -25.25
CA ARG A 135 1.91 -2.07 -25.80
C ARG A 135 3.26 -2.31 -26.49
N MET A 136 3.80 -1.28 -27.13
CA MET A 136 5.06 -1.37 -27.88
C MET A 136 6.31 -1.21 -26.98
N LEU A 137 6.31 -0.20 -26.12
CA LEU A 137 7.48 0.22 -25.32
C LEU A 137 7.45 -0.33 -23.89
N GLY A 138 6.29 -0.78 -23.41
CA GLY A 138 6.04 -1.07 -22.01
C GLY A 138 5.62 0.17 -21.22
N GLN A 139 5.61 0.04 -19.88
CA GLN A 139 5.28 1.15 -19.00
C GLN A 139 6.41 2.19 -18.99
N PRO A 140 6.12 3.50 -19.06
CA PRO A 140 7.13 4.54 -18.88
C PRO A 140 7.67 4.50 -17.44
N ALA A 141 8.89 4.99 -17.26
CA ALA A 141 9.51 5.11 -15.94
C ALA A 141 8.88 6.25 -15.11
N ARG A 142 8.30 7.26 -15.77
CA ARG A 142 7.64 8.40 -15.13
C ARG A 142 6.56 8.97 -16.05
N ILE A 143 5.45 9.42 -15.47
CA ILE A 143 4.39 10.16 -16.15
C ILE A 143 4.17 11.46 -15.37
N GLU A 144 4.25 12.59 -16.05
CA GLU A 144 3.90 13.90 -15.52
C GLU A 144 2.68 14.41 -16.25
N ARG A 145 1.60 14.72 -15.51
CA ARG A 145 0.40 15.34 -16.07
C ARG A 145 0.44 16.83 -15.81
N ILE A 146 0.23 17.63 -16.85
CA ILE A 146 0.21 19.09 -16.73
C ILE A 146 -1.16 19.50 -16.15
N SER A 147 -1.16 20.05 -14.93
CA SER A 147 -2.37 20.49 -14.22
C SER A 147 -3.28 21.34 -15.10
N GLY A 148 -4.56 20.98 -15.15
CA GLY A 148 -5.56 21.71 -15.95
C GLY A 148 -5.58 21.37 -17.45
N SER A 149 -4.83 20.36 -17.90
CA SER A 149 -4.86 19.86 -19.28
C SER A 149 -4.86 18.33 -19.32
N GLU A 150 -5.22 17.77 -20.48
CA GLU A 150 -5.04 16.34 -20.77
C GLU A 150 -3.64 16.02 -21.32
N ASN A 151 -2.69 16.93 -21.12
CA ASN A 151 -1.34 16.77 -21.63
C ASN A 151 -0.50 15.98 -20.63
N GLU A 152 0.21 15.00 -21.16
CA GLU A 152 1.06 14.12 -20.37
C GLU A 152 2.46 14.05 -20.98
N GLN A 153 3.47 14.09 -20.12
CA GLN A 153 4.85 13.87 -20.48
C GLN A 153 5.31 12.54 -19.90
N TRP A 154 5.73 11.63 -20.75
CA TRP A 154 6.14 10.27 -20.36
C TRP A 154 7.63 10.09 -20.57
N THR A 155 8.34 9.60 -19.56
CA THR A 155 9.79 9.39 -19.63
C THR A 155 10.12 7.90 -19.68
N TYR A 156 10.86 7.48 -20.71
CA TYR A 156 11.44 6.13 -20.82
C TYR A 156 12.95 6.19 -20.57
N LYS A 157 13.46 5.32 -19.70
CA LYS A 157 14.91 5.19 -19.50
C LYS A 157 15.51 4.42 -20.68
N ALA A 158 16.55 4.96 -21.31
CA ALA A 158 17.39 4.24 -22.26
C ALA A 158 18.87 4.41 -21.89
N GLN A 159 19.72 3.53 -22.43
CA GLN A 159 21.15 3.50 -22.12
C GLN A 159 21.88 4.80 -22.53
N GLU A 160 21.39 5.46 -23.57
CA GLU A 160 21.98 6.69 -24.13
C GLU A 160 21.25 7.97 -23.71
N GLY A 161 20.44 7.91 -22.65
CA GLY A 161 19.65 9.03 -22.13
C GLY A 161 18.14 8.77 -22.13
N PRO A 162 17.35 9.55 -21.36
CA PRO A 162 15.91 9.38 -21.33
C PRO A 162 15.27 9.79 -22.65
N VAL A 163 14.23 9.06 -23.07
CA VAL A 163 13.34 9.46 -24.17
C VAL A 163 12.06 10.02 -23.56
N ILE A 164 11.67 11.22 -23.99
CA ILE A 164 10.49 11.91 -23.49
C ILE A 164 9.43 11.90 -24.58
N LEU A 165 8.25 11.38 -24.28
CA LEU A 165 7.10 11.41 -25.18
C LEU A 165 6.09 12.42 -24.65
N HIS A 166 5.54 13.25 -25.54
CA HIS A 166 4.50 14.21 -25.19
C HIS A 166 3.16 13.75 -25.77
N PHE A 167 2.17 13.60 -24.90
CA PHE A 167 0.81 13.25 -25.23
C PHE A 167 -0.11 14.45 -24.99
N GLU A 168 -1.10 14.58 -25.85
CA GLU A 168 -2.22 15.52 -25.71
C GLU A 168 -3.51 14.73 -25.91
N SER A 169 -4.40 14.77 -24.92
CA SER A 169 -5.66 13.98 -24.92
C SER A 169 -5.43 12.49 -25.23
N GLY A 170 -4.33 11.93 -24.70
CA GLY A 170 -3.97 10.53 -24.89
C GLY A 170 -3.36 10.17 -26.25
N VAL A 171 -3.03 11.16 -27.09
CA VAL A 171 -2.42 10.96 -28.41
C VAL A 171 -1.01 11.53 -28.44
N LEU A 172 -0.05 10.75 -28.97
CA LEU A 172 1.35 11.14 -29.09
C LEU A 172 1.50 12.30 -30.08
N ARG A 173 2.04 13.43 -29.62
CA ARG A 173 2.27 14.64 -30.41
C ARG A 173 3.73 14.83 -30.79
N SER A 174 4.66 14.54 -29.89
CA SER A 174 6.09 14.70 -30.12
C SER A 174 6.94 13.80 -29.24
N PHE A 175 8.21 13.63 -29.62
CA PHE A 175 9.25 12.88 -28.92
C PHE A 175 10.65 13.34 -29.34
#